data_AF-A0A928RUV6-F1
#
_entry.id   AF-A0A928RUV6-F1
#
_cell.length_a   1.000
_cell.length_b   1.000
_cell.length_c   1.000
_cell.angle_alpha   90.00
_cell.angle_beta   90.00
_cell.angle_gamma   90.00
#
_symmetry.space_group_name_H-M   'P 1'
#
loop_
_entity.id
_entity.type
_entity.pdbx_description
1 polymer ?
#
loop_
_entity_poly.entity_id
_entity_poly.type
_entity_poly.pdbx_seq_one_letter_code
_entity_poly.pdbx_strand_id
1 'polypeptide(L)'
;MFKKICVVLSCLLVLSGTYLFSRTPIFNDYSSVFEVYLNSADSTAEFKTVNISEFKFLSGVRGESFKTDKDNFDLQDFLKSFSANLVFTEQIEHGVSYFAFSKDIKYRTTLSNKPINLHVFIGEDNVVVGSPIISGSF
;
A
#
# COMPACT_ATOMS: atom_id res chain seq x y z
N MET A 1 -21.51 35.83 18.76
CA MET A 1 -20.55 35.32 17.74
C MET A 1 -19.58 34.28 18.30
N PHE A 2 -18.93 34.53 19.45
CA PHE A 2 -17.90 33.64 20.03
C PHE A 2 -18.32 32.17 20.19
N LYS A 3 -19.53 31.89 20.71
CA LYS A 3 -20.05 30.52 20.88
C LYS A 3 -20.13 29.72 19.57
N LYS A 4 -20.48 30.39 18.46
CA LYS A 4 -20.56 29.73 17.13
C LYS A 4 -19.16 29.39 16.59
N ILE A 5 -18.18 30.26 16.84
CA ILE A 5 -16.78 30.05 16.45
C ILE A 5 -16.17 28.87 17.23
N CYS A 6 -16.42 28.78 18.53
CA CYS A 6 -15.95 27.66 19.34
C CYS A 6 -16.50 26.31 18.86
N VAL A 7 -17.79 26.23 18.51
CA VAL A 7 -18.40 25.00 17.99
C VAL A 7 -17.75 24.57 16.67
N VAL A 8 -17.50 25.50 15.75
CA VAL A 8 -16.84 25.20 14.47
C VAL A 8 -15.41 24.70 14.68
N LEU A 9 -14.64 25.32 15.57
CA LEU A 9 -13.28 24.87 15.92
C LEU A 9 -13.28 23.47 16.53
N SER A 10 -14.19 23.17 17.45
CA SER A 10 -14.32 21.83 18.02
C SER A 10 -14.69 20.78 16.96
N CYS A 11 -15.60 21.09 16.03
CA CYS A 11 -15.92 20.19 14.92
C CYS A 11 -14.71 19.93 14.01
N LEU A 12 -13.92 20.96 13.69
CA LEU A 12 -12.71 20.81 12.88
C LEU A 12 -11.65 19.94 13.57
N LEU A 13 -11.48 20.07 14.89
CA LEU A 13 -10.56 19.23 15.67
C LEU A 13 -10.99 17.77 15.73
N VAL A 14 -12.30 17.51 15.88
CA VAL A 14 -12.83 16.14 15.85
C VAL A 14 -12.65 15.53 14.46
N LEU A 15 -12.96 16.28 13.40
CA LEU A 15 -12.78 15.83 12.01
C LEU A 15 -11.31 15.52 11.71
N SER A 16 -10.37 16.41 12.08
CA SER A 16 -8.95 16.17 11.85
C SER A 16 -8.43 14.97 12.65
N GLY A 17 -8.88 14.81 13.90
CA GLY A 17 -8.58 13.63 14.71
C GLY A 17 -9.05 12.35 14.03
N THR A 18 -10.33 12.26 13.64
CA THR A 18 -10.89 11.07 12.98
C THR A 18 -10.19 10.75 11.65
N TYR A 19 -9.79 11.77 10.90
CA TYR A 19 -9.02 11.59 9.67
C TYR A 19 -7.67 10.92 9.92
N LEU A 20 -6.92 11.35 10.92
CA LEU A 20 -5.63 10.74 11.27
C LEU A 20 -5.77 9.31 11.83
N PHE A 21 -6.84 9.03 12.58
CA PHE A 21 -7.13 7.67 13.05
C PHE A 21 -7.52 6.72 11.93
N SER A 22 -8.16 7.22 10.87
CA SER A 22 -8.54 6.42 9.69
C SER A 22 -7.40 6.12 8.73
N ARG A 23 -6.24 6.80 8.85
CA ARG A 23 -5.08 6.56 7.98
C ARG A 23 -4.22 5.43 8.51
N THR A 24 -4.57 4.21 8.12
CA THR A 24 -3.73 3.02 8.31
C THR A 24 -3.00 2.65 7.01
N PRO A 25 -1.75 2.17 7.10
CA PRO A 25 -1.10 1.49 5.99
C PRO A 25 -1.93 0.28 5.53
N ILE A 26 -1.85 -0.06 4.25
CA ILE A 26 -2.53 -1.25 3.68
C ILE A 26 -1.95 -2.52 4.30
N PHE A 27 -0.64 -2.55 4.50
CA PHE A 27 0.09 -3.74 4.93
C PHE A 27 0.37 -3.77 6.44
N ASN A 28 -0.37 -3.00 7.23
CA ASN A 28 -0.17 -2.86 8.68
C ASN A 28 -0.11 -4.18 9.45
N ASP A 29 -0.83 -5.20 8.98
CA ASP A 29 -0.91 -6.50 9.65
C ASP A 29 0.22 -7.46 9.24
N TYR A 30 1.05 -7.07 8.26
CA TYR A 30 2.11 -7.90 7.68
C TYR A 30 3.52 -7.45 8.04
N SER A 31 3.70 -6.15 8.31
CA SER A 31 4.99 -5.60 8.71
C SER A 31 4.79 -4.44 9.67
N SER A 32 5.81 -4.12 10.47
CA SER A 32 5.85 -2.89 11.27
C SER A 32 6.58 -1.74 10.56
N VAL A 33 7.28 -2.07 9.47
CA VAL A 33 8.08 -1.17 8.64
C VAL A 33 7.74 -1.39 7.16
N PHE A 34 7.49 -0.30 6.45
CA PHE A 34 7.08 -0.34 5.04
C PHE A 34 7.88 0.69 4.26
N GLU A 35 8.04 0.43 2.98
CA GLU A 35 8.48 1.46 2.05
C GLU A 35 7.26 2.14 1.44
N VAL A 36 7.26 3.47 1.42
CA VAL A 36 6.19 4.27 0.80
C VAL A 36 6.70 4.95 -0.46
N TYR A 37 5.82 5.06 -1.45
CA TYR A 37 6.07 5.78 -2.70
C TYR A 37 5.40 7.15 -2.61
N LEU A 38 6.20 8.21 -2.64
CA LEU A 38 5.76 9.58 -2.50
C LEU A 38 5.73 10.28 -3.86
N ASN A 39 4.76 11.19 -4.00
CA ASN A 39 4.61 12.15 -5.11
C ASN A 39 4.25 11.56 -6.48
N SER A 40 4.75 10.36 -6.82
CA SER A 40 4.42 9.61 -8.03
C SER A 40 4.15 8.13 -7.74
N ALA A 41 3.50 7.44 -8.69
CA ALA A 41 3.28 6.00 -8.70
C ALA A 41 4.15 5.26 -9.74
N ASP A 42 5.11 5.96 -10.34
CA ASP A 42 6.02 5.44 -11.38
C ASP A 42 7.48 5.46 -10.91
N SER A 43 8.43 5.28 -11.85
CA SER A 43 9.87 5.26 -11.59
C SER A 43 10.45 6.58 -11.06
N THR A 44 9.67 7.66 -11.03
CA THR A 44 10.07 8.96 -10.47
C THR A 44 9.63 9.13 -9.02
N ALA A 45 8.99 8.11 -8.43
CA ALA A 45 8.57 8.12 -7.04
C ALA A 45 9.77 8.31 -6.10
N GLU A 46 9.56 9.11 -5.06
CA GLU A 46 10.48 9.20 -3.93
C GLU A 46 10.16 8.08 -2.94
N PHE A 47 11.18 7.33 -2.52
CA PHE A 47 11.04 6.20 -1.61
C PHE A 47 11.39 6.60 -0.18
N LYS A 48 10.56 6.17 0.77
CA LYS A 48 10.84 6.36 2.19
C LYS A 48 10.45 5.14 2.99
N THR A 49 11.39 4.60 3.77
CA THR A 49 11.10 3.58 4.76
C THR A 49 10.51 4.24 6.00
N VAL A 50 9.32 3.79 6.43
CA VAL A 50 8.60 4.35 7.58
C VAL A 50 7.95 3.27 8.44
N ASN A 51 7.72 3.61 9.69
CA ASN A 51 6.82 2.86 10.58
C ASN A 51 5.39 3.42 10.55
N ILE A 52 4.48 2.75 11.25
CA ILE A 52 3.05 3.11 11.34
C ILE A 52 2.84 4.54 11.88
N SER A 53 3.63 4.95 12.88
CA SER A 53 3.50 6.27 13.50
C SER A 53 3.88 7.38 12.53
N GLU A 54 4.98 7.19 11.79
CA GLU A 54 5.45 8.12 10.77
C GLU A 54 4.49 8.20 9.58
N PHE A 55 3.94 7.07 9.14
CA PHE A 55 3.01 7.00 8.02
C PHE A 55 1.82 7.96 8.15
N LYS A 56 1.27 8.11 9.36
CA LYS A 56 0.11 8.97 9.63
C LYS A 56 0.35 10.43 9.24
N PHE A 57 1.59 10.89 9.33
CA PHE A 57 1.99 12.26 9.07
C PHE A 57 2.48 12.49 7.63
N LEU A 58 2.57 11.44 6.81
CA LEU A 58 3.02 11.57 5.42
C LEU A 58 1.90 12.07 4.50
N SER A 59 2.18 13.12 3.76
CA SER A 59 1.37 13.56 2.62
C SER A 59 1.90 12.95 1.32
N GLY A 60 1.09 12.95 0.27
CA GLY A 60 1.56 12.55 -1.07
C GLY A 60 1.83 11.05 -1.28
N VAL A 61 1.43 10.17 -0.36
CA VAL A 61 1.58 8.71 -0.51
C VAL A 61 0.75 8.21 -1.70
N ARG A 62 1.42 7.62 -2.68
CA ARG A 62 0.85 7.02 -3.90
C ARG A 62 0.93 5.50 -3.93
N GLY A 63 1.73 4.92 -3.06
CA GLY A 63 1.81 3.48 -2.88
C GLY A 63 2.62 3.10 -1.65
N GLU A 64 2.62 1.81 -1.37
CA GLU A 64 3.21 1.18 -0.20
C GLU A 64 3.78 -0.18 -0.63
N SER A 65 4.83 -0.66 0.03
CA SER A 65 5.32 -2.03 -0.09
C SER A 65 5.99 -2.54 1.17
N PHE A 66 6.08 -3.86 1.29
CA PHE A 66 6.88 -4.53 2.30
C PHE A 66 7.60 -5.74 1.70
N LYS A 67 8.65 -6.17 2.39
CA LYS A 67 9.43 -7.36 2.06
C LYS A 67 9.31 -8.36 3.22
N THR A 68 9.16 -9.63 2.89
CA THR A 68 9.15 -10.74 3.85
C THR A 68 9.91 -11.94 3.28
N ASP A 69 10.27 -12.87 4.14
CA ASP A 69 10.90 -14.13 3.72
C ASP A 69 9.87 -15.02 3.04
N LYS A 70 10.30 -15.76 2.02
CA LYS A 70 9.43 -16.63 1.24
C LYS A 70 8.78 -17.74 2.07
N ASP A 71 9.52 -18.28 3.04
CA ASP A 71 9.02 -19.35 3.91
C ASP A 71 7.88 -18.89 4.83
N ASN A 72 7.75 -17.57 5.03
CA ASN A 72 6.72 -16.96 5.89
C ASN A 72 5.53 -16.39 5.09
N PHE A 73 5.43 -16.69 3.80
CA PHE A 73 4.43 -16.11 2.93
C PHE A 73 3.64 -17.16 2.14
N ASP A 74 2.32 -17.18 2.36
CA ASP A 74 1.37 -17.94 1.54
C ASP A 74 0.59 -16.99 0.62
N LEU A 75 0.76 -17.17 -0.69
CA LEU A 75 0.11 -16.31 -1.69
C LEU A 75 -1.41 -16.42 -1.67
N GLN A 76 -1.98 -17.61 -1.46
CA GLN A 76 -3.43 -17.81 -1.53
C GLN A 76 -4.12 -17.18 -0.32
N ASP A 77 -3.58 -17.41 0.88
CA ASP A 77 -4.08 -16.79 2.10
C ASP A 77 -3.91 -15.27 2.07
N PHE A 78 -2.79 -14.78 1.52
CA PHE A 78 -2.57 -13.35 1.32
C PHE A 78 -3.58 -12.73 0.34
N LEU A 79 -3.83 -13.33 -0.83
CA LEU A 79 -4.83 -12.80 -1.76
C LEU A 79 -6.24 -12.85 -1.17
N LYS A 80 -6.56 -13.89 -0.40
CA LYS A 80 -7.85 -14.05 0.26
C LYS A 80 -8.10 -13.01 1.34
N SER A 81 -7.10 -12.63 2.13
CA SER A 81 -7.24 -11.60 3.17
C SER A 81 -7.66 -10.24 2.61
N PHE A 82 -7.24 -9.93 1.38
CA PHE A 82 -7.61 -8.73 0.65
C PHE A 82 -8.82 -8.89 -0.27
N SER A 83 -9.48 -10.06 -0.30
CA SER A 83 -10.50 -10.38 -1.31
C SER A 83 -10.03 -10.08 -2.74
N ALA A 84 -8.75 -10.33 -3.01
CA ALA A 84 -8.08 -9.98 -4.26
C ALA A 84 -8.24 -11.12 -5.27
N ASN A 85 -8.52 -10.76 -6.53
CA ASN A 85 -8.55 -11.69 -7.64
C ASN A 85 -7.27 -11.56 -8.45
N LEU A 86 -6.61 -12.68 -8.74
CA LEU A 86 -5.46 -12.72 -9.64
C LEU A 86 -5.89 -12.29 -11.05
N VAL A 87 -5.18 -11.32 -11.62
CA VAL A 87 -5.45 -10.76 -12.94
C VAL A 87 -4.55 -11.41 -13.99
N PHE A 88 -3.26 -11.51 -13.71
CA PHE A 88 -2.27 -12.23 -14.53
C PHE A 88 -0.97 -12.47 -13.75
N THR A 89 -0.10 -13.29 -14.33
CA THR A 89 1.23 -13.62 -13.79
C THR A 89 2.30 -13.43 -14.86
N GLU A 90 3.49 -13.01 -14.45
CA GLU A 90 4.66 -12.91 -15.32
C GLU A 90 5.83 -13.67 -14.68
N GLN A 91 6.41 -14.60 -15.44
CA GLN A 91 7.66 -15.23 -15.07
C GLN A 91 8.81 -14.32 -15.50
N ILE A 92 9.69 -13.97 -14.56
CA ILE A 92 10.93 -13.25 -14.83
C ILE A 92 12.12 -14.13 -14.42
N GLU A 93 13.33 -13.74 -14.82
CA GLU A 93 14.55 -14.52 -14.58
C GLU A 93 14.76 -14.87 -13.11
N HIS A 94 14.41 -13.94 -12.21
CA HIS A 94 14.66 -14.05 -10.77
C HIS A 94 13.43 -14.43 -9.94
N GLY A 95 12.30 -14.76 -10.57
CA GLY A 95 11.08 -15.09 -9.83
C GLY A 95 9.78 -14.96 -10.61
N VAL A 96 8.68 -14.86 -9.89
CA VAL A 96 7.32 -14.76 -10.46
C VAL A 96 6.60 -13.54 -9.90
N SER A 97 6.09 -12.70 -10.79
CA SER A 97 5.24 -11.56 -10.47
C SER A 97 3.77 -11.94 -10.62
N TYR A 98 2.99 -11.70 -9.57
CA TYR A 98 1.55 -11.91 -9.51
C TYR A 98 0.85 -10.56 -9.40
N PHE A 99 0.02 -10.25 -10.39
CA PHE A 99 -0.74 -9.00 -10.43
C PHE A 99 -2.20 -9.28 -10.11
N ALA A 100 -2.72 -8.63 -9.08
CA ALA A 100 -4.05 -8.85 -8.56
C ALA A 100 -4.85 -7.55 -8.41
N PHE A 101 -6.17 -7.71 -8.27
CA PHE A 101 -7.10 -6.62 -8.04
C PHE A 101 -8.04 -6.92 -6.86
N SER A 102 -8.11 -5.98 -5.92
CA SER A 102 -9.09 -5.96 -4.82
C SER A 102 -9.91 -4.66 -4.86
N LYS A 103 -11.20 -4.74 -4.53
CA LYS A 103 -12.02 -3.52 -4.38
C LYS A 103 -11.67 -2.73 -3.12
N ASP A 104 -11.07 -3.38 -2.12
CA ASP A 104 -10.84 -2.85 -0.79
C ASP A 104 -9.49 -2.11 -0.68
N ILE A 105 -8.63 -2.26 -1.69
CA ILE A 105 -7.35 -1.56 -1.77
C ILE A 105 -7.52 -0.20 -2.49
N LYS A 106 -7.04 0.84 -1.81
CA LYS A 106 -7.23 2.26 -2.19
C LYS A 106 -6.42 2.70 -3.42
N TYR A 107 -5.15 2.30 -3.52
CA TYR A 107 -4.32 2.67 -4.67
C TYR A 107 -4.71 1.84 -5.87
N ARG A 108 -4.62 2.37 -7.09
CA ARG A 108 -4.93 1.63 -8.32
C ARG A 108 -4.09 2.15 -9.46
N THR A 109 -3.71 1.27 -10.36
CA THR A 109 -3.11 1.62 -11.64
C THR A 109 -3.68 0.71 -12.74
N THR A 110 -3.36 1.02 -13.99
CA THR A 110 -3.74 0.20 -15.14
C THR A 110 -2.49 -0.33 -15.80
N LEU A 111 -2.40 -1.64 -15.95
CA LEU A 111 -1.32 -2.31 -16.64
C LEU A 111 -1.93 -3.14 -17.78
N SER A 112 -1.51 -2.89 -19.03
CA SER A 112 -2.05 -3.57 -20.21
C SER A 112 -3.58 -3.53 -20.31
N ASN A 113 -4.19 -2.36 -20.04
CA ASN A 113 -5.64 -2.14 -19.98
C ASN A 113 -6.40 -2.95 -18.90
N LYS A 114 -5.69 -3.54 -17.94
CA LYS A 114 -6.29 -4.24 -16.81
C LYS A 114 -6.07 -3.44 -15.52
N PRO A 115 -7.11 -3.26 -14.69
CA PRO A 115 -6.95 -2.60 -13.39
C PRO A 115 -6.16 -3.52 -12.46
N ILE A 116 -5.13 -2.99 -11.83
CA ILE A 116 -4.32 -3.67 -10.82
C ILE A 116 -4.16 -2.76 -9.60
N ASN A 117 -4.06 -3.36 -8.43
CA ASN A 117 -3.71 -2.63 -7.22
C ASN A 117 -2.97 -3.43 -6.16
N LEU A 118 -2.58 -4.63 -6.50
CA LEU A 118 -1.77 -5.48 -5.66
C LEU A 118 -0.77 -6.19 -6.58
N HIS A 119 0.50 -6.09 -6.23
CA HIS A 119 1.59 -6.75 -6.94
C HIS A 119 2.38 -7.55 -5.91
N VAL A 120 2.55 -8.86 -6.15
CA VAL A 120 3.37 -9.75 -5.33
C VAL A 120 4.47 -10.31 -6.22
N PHE A 121 5.73 -10.01 -5.88
CA PHE A 121 6.89 -10.63 -6.49
C PHE A 121 7.44 -11.71 -5.56
N ILE A 122 7.51 -12.95 -6.04
CA ILE A 122 8.10 -14.09 -5.32
C ILE A 122 9.43 -14.41 -5.98
N GLY A 123 10.52 -14.08 -5.30
CA GLY A 123 11.89 -14.39 -5.72
C GLY A 123 12.39 -15.74 -5.20
N GLU A 124 13.72 -15.90 -5.20
CA GLU A 124 14.39 -17.09 -4.66
C GLU A 124 14.19 -17.18 -3.15
N ASP A 125 14.60 -16.15 -2.40
CA ASP A 125 14.60 -16.14 -0.93
C ASP A 125 13.50 -15.26 -0.31
N ASN A 126 13.00 -14.28 -1.06
CA ASN A 126 12.10 -13.27 -0.51
C ASN A 126 10.87 -13.01 -1.35
N VAL A 127 9.85 -12.49 -0.68
CA VAL A 127 8.63 -11.98 -1.29
C VAL A 127 8.58 -10.48 -1.07
N VAL A 128 8.28 -9.74 -2.14
CA VAL A 128 7.98 -8.31 -2.06
C VAL A 128 6.55 -8.10 -2.48
N VAL A 129 5.82 -7.31 -1.70
CA VAL A 129 4.42 -7.02 -1.94
C VAL A 129 4.23 -5.52 -2.00
N GLY A 130 3.56 -5.03 -3.02
CA GLY A 130 3.33 -3.61 -3.23
C GLY A 130 1.92 -3.28 -3.69
N SER A 131 1.51 -2.03 -3.44
CA SER A 131 0.27 -1.43 -3.93
C SER A 131 0.55 0.01 -4.39
N PRO A 132 0.09 0.45 -5.58
CA PRO A 132 -0.71 -0.31 -6.54
C PRO A 132 0.13 -1.31 -7.35
N ILE A 133 1.41 -1.03 -7.51
CA ILE A 133 2.43 -1.91 -8.09
C ILE A 133 3.70 -1.71 -7.27
N ILE A 134 4.58 -2.71 -7.22
CA ILE A 134 5.91 -2.52 -6.63
C ILE A 134 6.69 -1.55 -7.54
N SER A 135 7.07 -0.41 -6.99
CA SER A 135 7.93 0.58 -7.64
C SER A 135 9.37 0.36 -7.19
N GLY A 136 10.33 0.45 -8.13
CA GLY A 136 11.74 0.13 -7.90
C GLY A 136 12.22 -1.04 -8.78
N SER A 137 13.53 -1.15 -8.97
CA SER A 137 14.14 -2.28 -9.68
C SER A 137 14.45 -3.41 -8.70
N PHE A 138 14.19 -4.65 -9.12
CA PHE A 138 14.62 -5.88 -8.45
C PHE A 138 15.90 -6.41 -9.06
#